data_AF-A0AAJ4W586-F1
#
_entry.id   AF-A0AAJ4W586-F1
#
_cell.length_a   1.000
_cell.length_b   1.000
_cell.length_c   1.000
_cell.angle_alpha   90.00
_cell.angle_beta   90.00
_cell.angle_gamma   90.00
#
_symmetry.space_group_name_H-M   'P 1'
#
loop_
_entity.id
_entity.type
_entity.pdbx_description
1 polymer ?
#
loop_
_entity_poly.entity_id
_entity_poly.type
_entity_poly.pdbx_seq_one_letter_code
_entity_poly.pdbx_strand_id
1 'polypeptide(L)'
;MKYWYLLLFSSCILSAQEFKEVEVMRYYYESKVLTDKSVGKIKDGTAVVDVLEDQSRFMDYASYERERWRLTKSENTSKEEIMQKVVSYVPVFNWFVMTDKDTNTFYDKIGRLHNYYKEDRNEIKWDIKASKLKWYDYDVQEATATYGGREWTVWFTQGIAGQVGPYKFNNLPGFVVKVWDTEGQYSFEFLNSQKIKVIWDVNEIGTYTESSKEKTKKAMSINANKTYLSDLEGTGITIDEKGQELFNKKKVNYINPIERDY
;
A
#
# COMPACT_ATOMS: atom_id res chain seq x y z
N MET A 1 68.52 -0.91 11.67
CA MET A 1 67.12 -0.58 12.00
C MET A 1 66.25 -0.92 10.79
N LYS A 2 65.46 -2.00 10.86
CA LYS A 2 64.45 -2.35 9.86
C LYS A 2 63.09 -2.18 10.53
N TYR A 3 62.31 -1.20 10.08
CA TYR A 3 60.94 -0.98 10.56
C TYR A 3 60.00 -1.95 9.86
N TRP A 4 59.29 -2.76 10.65
CA TRP A 4 58.23 -3.64 10.18
C TRP A 4 56.91 -2.85 10.26
N TYR A 5 56.33 -2.52 9.12
CA TYR A 5 54.97 -1.96 9.08
C TYR A 5 53.98 -3.13 9.20
N LEU A 6 53.31 -3.22 10.36
CA LEU A 6 52.14 -4.06 10.55
C LEU A 6 50.93 -3.35 9.92
N LEU A 7 50.51 -3.82 8.75
CA LEU A 7 49.22 -3.45 8.16
C LEU A 7 48.11 -4.17 8.93
N LEU A 8 47.43 -3.45 9.81
CA LEU A 8 46.16 -3.89 10.41
C LEU A 8 45.08 -3.79 9.34
N PHE A 9 44.76 -4.92 8.71
CA PHE A 9 43.51 -5.07 7.97
C PHE A 9 42.35 -5.02 8.96
N SER A 10 41.76 -3.83 9.13
CA SER A 10 40.43 -3.70 9.71
C SER A 10 39.45 -4.30 8.70
N SER A 11 39.15 -5.58 8.87
CA SER A 11 38.02 -6.21 8.21
C SER A 11 36.75 -5.56 8.78
N CYS A 12 36.21 -4.58 8.07
CA CYS A 12 34.80 -4.23 8.21
C CYS A 12 34.01 -5.50 7.87
N ILE A 13 33.53 -6.18 8.90
CA ILE A 13 32.45 -7.14 8.75
C ILE A 13 31.27 -6.28 8.31
N LEU A 14 30.92 -6.33 7.01
CA LEU A 14 29.61 -5.92 6.54
C LEU A 14 28.62 -6.81 7.30
N SER A 15 28.02 -6.31 8.39
CA SER A 15 26.87 -7.00 8.95
C SER A 15 25.76 -6.89 7.91
N ALA A 16 25.34 -8.00 7.33
CA ALA A 16 24.05 -8.07 6.68
C ALA A 16 23.02 -7.49 7.65
N GLN A 17 22.25 -6.48 7.22
CA GLN A 17 21.26 -5.86 8.07
C GLN A 17 20.22 -6.93 8.43
N GLU A 18 20.26 -7.39 9.68
CA GLU A 18 19.35 -8.43 10.15
C GLU A 18 17.98 -7.79 10.39
N PHE A 19 17.07 -7.97 9.43
CA PHE A 19 15.70 -7.48 9.57
C PHE A 19 14.97 -8.31 10.61
N LYS A 20 14.67 -7.69 11.76
CA LYS A 20 13.95 -8.36 12.84
C LYS A 20 12.52 -8.67 12.41
N GLU A 21 12.19 -9.96 12.38
CA GLU A 21 10.81 -10.39 12.22
C GLU A 21 10.03 -10.25 13.53
N VAL A 22 8.77 -9.86 13.42
CA VAL A 22 7.81 -9.77 14.53
C VAL A 22 6.59 -10.61 14.21
N GLU A 23 5.93 -11.14 15.24
CA GLU A 23 4.69 -11.91 15.08
C GLU A 23 3.50 -10.95 15.02
N VAL A 24 2.63 -11.13 14.03
CA VAL A 24 1.41 -10.32 13.82
C VAL A 24 0.21 -11.23 13.60
N MET A 25 -0.99 -10.68 13.81
CA MET A 25 -2.19 -11.24 13.21
C MET A 25 -2.39 -10.58 11.84
N ARG A 26 -2.31 -11.37 10.76
CA ARG A 26 -2.53 -10.91 9.39
C ARG A 26 -3.95 -11.26 8.95
N TYR A 27 -4.66 -10.29 8.40
CA TYR A 27 -5.96 -10.46 7.76
C TYR A 27 -5.81 -10.24 6.26
N TYR A 28 -6.24 -11.22 5.46
CA TYR A 28 -6.23 -11.15 4.00
C TYR A 28 -7.58 -10.65 3.49
N TYR A 29 -7.52 -9.78 2.48
CA TYR A 29 -8.69 -9.28 1.77
C TYR A 29 -8.54 -9.51 0.27
N GLU A 30 -9.58 -9.99 -0.39
CA GLU A 30 -9.72 -9.81 -1.84
C GLU A 30 -9.82 -8.32 -2.10
N SER A 31 -9.00 -7.81 -3.01
CA SER A 31 -9.05 -6.41 -3.44
C SER A 31 -9.46 -6.33 -4.89
N LYS A 32 -10.45 -5.49 -5.20
CA LYS A 32 -10.80 -5.11 -6.58
C LYS A 32 -10.55 -3.63 -6.75
N VAL A 33 -9.76 -3.27 -7.75
CA VAL A 33 -9.38 -1.88 -8.01
C VAL A 33 -9.46 -1.57 -9.49
N LEU A 34 -10.15 -0.50 -9.85
CA LEU A 34 -10.08 0.08 -11.19
C LEU A 34 -8.68 0.64 -11.44
N THR A 35 -7.94 0.03 -12.35
CA THR A 35 -6.54 0.38 -12.67
C THR A 35 -6.36 0.99 -14.06
N ASP A 36 -7.43 1.01 -14.87
CA ASP A 36 -7.47 1.73 -16.14
C ASP A 36 -8.86 2.32 -16.36
N LYS A 37 -8.99 3.64 -16.18
CA LYS A 37 -10.26 4.35 -16.34
C LYS A 37 -10.72 4.39 -17.79
N SER A 38 -9.79 4.36 -18.75
CA SER A 38 -10.12 4.52 -20.18
C SER A 38 -10.94 3.34 -20.73
N VAL A 39 -10.77 2.15 -20.13
CA VAL A 39 -11.47 0.92 -20.53
C VAL A 39 -12.24 0.27 -19.37
N GLY A 40 -12.33 0.92 -18.21
CA GLY A 40 -13.03 0.36 -17.04
C GLY A 40 -12.35 -0.88 -16.45
N LYS A 41 -11.03 -1.04 -16.58
CA LYS A 41 -10.34 -2.27 -16.18
C LYS A 41 -10.22 -2.39 -14.66
N ILE A 42 -11.02 -3.27 -14.08
CA ILE A 42 -10.82 -3.76 -12.72
C ILE A 42 -9.73 -4.82 -12.70
N LYS A 43 -8.83 -4.75 -11.72
CA LYS A 43 -7.91 -5.82 -11.37
C LYS A 43 -8.26 -6.37 -10.00
N ASP A 44 -8.31 -7.70 -9.93
CA ASP A 44 -8.36 -8.43 -8.69
C ASP A 44 -6.94 -8.60 -8.12
N GLY A 45 -6.86 -8.67 -6.80
CA GLY A 45 -5.62 -8.86 -6.06
C GLY A 45 -5.89 -9.23 -4.62
N THR A 46 -4.84 -9.15 -3.81
CA THR A 46 -4.93 -9.40 -2.38
C THR A 46 -4.32 -8.24 -1.62
N ALA A 47 -5.05 -7.72 -0.65
CA ALA A 47 -4.54 -6.79 0.33
C ALA A 47 -4.36 -7.51 1.68
N VAL A 48 -3.48 -6.98 2.52
CA VAL A 48 -3.25 -7.48 3.88
C VAL A 48 -3.41 -6.34 4.88
N VAL A 49 -4.01 -6.66 6.02
CA VAL A 49 -3.95 -5.86 7.24
C VAL A 49 -3.16 -6.66 8.27
N ASP A 50 -1.96 -6.20 8.63
CA ASP A 50 -1.20 -6.78 9.73
C ASP A 50 -1.49 -5.97 11.00
N VAL A 51 -1.84 -6.65 12.09
CA VAL A 51 -2.07 -6.06 13.40
C VAL A 51 -0.96 -6.50 14.36
N LEU A 52 -0.29 -5.51 14.94
CA LEU A 52 0.76 -5.66 15.94
C LEU A 52 0.36 -4.79 17.15
N GLU A 53 -0.03 -5.45 18.24
CA GLU A 53 -0.48 -4.77 19.46
C GLU A 53 -1.65 -3.80 19.17
N ASP A 54 -1.44 -2.49 19.35
CA ASP A 54 -2.41 -1.42 19.10
C ASP A 54 -2.23 -0.73 17.74
N GLN A 55 -1.30 -1.23 16.91
CA GLN A 55 -1.00 -0.71 15.59
C GLN A 55 -1.46 -1.67 14.49
N SER A 56 -1.71 -1.10 13.32
CA SER A 56 -1.93 -1.90 12.11
C SER A 56 -1.26 -1.28 10.89
N ARG A 57 -1.00 -2.10 9.88
CA ARG A 57 -0.68 -1.62 8.54
C ARG A 57 -1.54 -2.29 7.50
N PHE A 58 -1.96 -1.51 6.52
CA PHE A 58 -2.66 -1.97 5.33
C PHE A 58 -1.79 -1.77 4.10
N MET A 59 -1.68 -2.80 3.27
CA MET A 59 -0.97 -2.72 1.99
C MET A 59 -1.40 -3.82 1.01
N ASP A 60 -1.01 -3.67 -0.25
CA ASP A 60 -1.10 -4.73 -1.25
C ASP A 60 -0.13 -5.88 -0.89
N TYR A 61 -0.61 -7.12 -1.00
CA TYR A 61 0.15 -8.31 -0.61
C TYR A 61 1.35 -8.56 -1.53
N ALA A 62 1.21 -8.35 -2.84
CA ALA A 62 2.33 -8.48 -3.77
C ALA A 62 3.37 -7.37 -3.54
N SER A 63 2.94 -6.16 -3.15
CA SER A 63 3.86 -5.11 -2.70
C SER A 63 4.64 -5.54 -1.45
N TYR A 64 3.98 -6.14 -0.44
CA TYR A 64 4.65 -6.69 0.74
C TYR A 64 5.71 -7.74 0.37
N GLU A 65 5.34 -8.75 -0.43
CA GLU A 65 6.24 -9.84 -0.80
C GLU A 65 7.42 -9.35 -1.65
N ARG A 66 7.19 -8.37 -2.53
CA ARG A 66 8.24 -7.75 -3.34
C ARG A 66 9.27 -7.04 -2.46
N GLU A 67 8.82 -6.19 -1.54
CA GLU A 67 9.73 -5.46 -0.66
C GLU A 67 10.44 -6.41 0.31
N ARG A 68 9.73 -7.39 0.88
CA ARG A 68 10.35 -8.44 1.71
C ARG A 68 11.45 -9.16 0.94
N TRP A 69 11.17 -9.63 -0.27
CA TRP A 69 12.17 -10.30 -1.10
C TRP A 69 13.35 -9.38 -1.42
N ARG A 70 13.11 -8.09 -1.73
CA ARG A 70 14.19 -7.13 -1.99
C ARG A 70 15.14 -7.00 -0.80
N LEU A 71 14.62 -7.00 0.42
CA LEU A 71 15.39 -6.90 1.66
C LEU A 71 16.13 -8.20 2.01
N THR A 72 15.54 -9.36 1.71
CA THR A 72 16.09 -10.67 2.12
C THR A 72 16.81 -11.43 1.02
N LYS A 73 16.82 -10.96 -0.23
CA LYS A 73 17.47 -11.65 -1.35
C LYS A 73 18.99 -11.70 -1.16
N SER A 74 19.60 -12.78 -1.63
CA SER A 74 21.06 -12.90 -1.65
C SER A 74 21.69 -11.87 -2.59
N GLU A 75 22.89 -11.39 -2.28
CA GLU A 75 23.69 -10.58 -3.20
C GLU A 75 23.99 -11.31 -4.52
N ASN A 76 24.04 -12.65 -4.49
CA ASN A 76 24.31 -13.51 -5.66
C ASN A 76 23.05 -13.90 -6.46
N THR A 77 21.91 -13.25 -6.22
CA THR A 77 20.66 -13.54 -6.94
C THR A 77 20.83 -13.32 -8.44
N SER A 78 20.49 -14.33 -9.24
CA SER A 78 20.63 -14.29 -10.71
C SER A 78 19.70 -13.25 -11.37
N LYS A 79 20.04 -12.80 -12.58
CA LYS A 79 19.17 -11.88 -13.34
C LYS A 79 17.83 -12.53 -13.69
N GLU A 80 17.85 -13.83 -13.97
CA GLU A 80 16.68 -14.63 -14.29
C GLU A 80 15.74 -14.73 -13.09
N GLU A 81 16.27 -14.98 -11.89
CA GLU A 81 15.48 -15.00 -10.66
C GLU A 81 14.93 -13.61 -10.33
N ILE A 82 15.72 -12.55 -10.50
CA ILE A 82 15.24 -11.17 -10.35
C ILE A 82 14.05 -10.93 -11.29
N MET A 83 14.18 -11.30 -12.56
CA MET A 83 13.11 -11.13 -13.55
C MET A 83 11.86 -11.93 -13.15
N GLN A 84 12.04 -13.19 -12.74
CA GLN A 84 10.94 -14.05 -12.30
C GLN A 84 10.18 -13.44 -11.12
N LYS A 85 10.88 -12.90 -10.13
CA LYS A 85 10.26 -12.25 -8.97
C LYS A 85 9.56 -10.95 -9.31
N VAL A 86 10.16 -10.14 -10.18
CA VAL A 86 9.53 -8.90 -10.69
C VAL A 86 8.21 -9.19 -11.40
N VAL A 87 8.13 -10.24 -12.22
CA VAL A 87 6.87 -10.60 -12.90
C VAL A 87 5.87 -11.33 -12.02
N SER A 88 6.32 -11.92 -10.89
CA SER A 88 5.44 -12.65 -9.96
C SER A 88 4.75 -11.72 -8.95
N TYR A 89 5.42 -10.64 -8.55
CA TYR A 89 4.89 -9.70 -7.55
C TYR A 89 4.40 -8.41 -8.22
N VAL A 90 3.27 -8.53 -8.92
CA VAL A 90 2.61 -7.41 -9.60
C VAL A 90 1.47 -6.89 -8.72
N PRO A 91 1.69 -5.79 -7.98
CA PRO A 91 0.66 -5.24 -7.12
C PRO A 91 -0.44 -4.57 -7.93
N VAL A 92 -1.61 -4.52 -7.33
CA VAL A 92 -2.77 -3.79 -7.84
C VAL A 92 -2.67 -2.31 -7.45
N PHE A 93 -2.10 -2.01 -6.29
CA PHE A 93 -1.81 -0.65 -5.80
C PHE A 93 -0.50 -0.61 -4.99
N ASN A 94 0.15 0.55 -4.90
CA ASN A 94 1.48 0.69 -4.26
C ASN A 94 1.50 1.57 -3.00
N TRP A 95 0.41 2.29 -2.71
CA TRP A 95 0.27 3.06 -1.47
C TRP A 95 -0.04 2.12 -0.29
N PHE A 96 0.30 2.56 0.91
CA PHE A 96 0.03 1.83 2.15
C PHE A 96 -0.36 2.78 3.28
N VAL A 97 -0.98 2.23 4.31
CA VAL A 97 -1.42 2.99 5.49
C VAL A 97 -0.86 2.34 6.74
N MET A 98 -0.29 3.16 7.62
CA MET A 98 0.01 2.78 9.01
C MET A 98 -1.04 3.45 9.89
N THR A 99 -1.65 2.70 10.79
CA THR A 99 -2.64 3.20 11.75
C THR A 99 -2.19 2.88 13.16
N ASP A 100 -2.13 3.89 14.01
CA ASP A 100 -1.98 3.75 15.46
C ASP A 100 -3.30 4.09 16.16
N LYS A 101 -3.26 4.31 17.47
CA LYS A 101 -4.44 4.61 18.28
C LYS A 101 -5.22 5.85 17.81
N ASP A 102 -4.51 6.89 17.36
CA ASP A 102 -5.08 8.23 17.14
C ASP A 102 -4.86 8.72 15.70
N THR A 103 -3.98 8.09 14.93
CA THR A 103 -3.52 8.59 13.63
C THR A 103 -3.61 7.55 12.53
N ASN A 104 -4.09 7.97 11.35
CA ASN A 104 -3.84 7.29 10.08
C ASN A 104 -2.70 8.01 9.36
N THR A 105 -1.64 7.28 9.00
CA THR A 105 -0.53 7.80 8.19
C THR A 105 -0.55 7.14 6.80
N PHE A 106 -0.82 7.92 5.77
CA PHE A 106 -0.89 7.45 4.39
C PHE A 106 0.44 7.70 3.68
N TYR A 107 0.99 6.66 3.06
CA TYR A 107 2.25 6.67 2.33
C TYR A 107 2.03 6.39 0.85
N ASP A 108 2.68 7.17 -0.02
CA ASP A 108 2.62 6.96 -1.46
C ASP A 108 3.89 7.43 -2.19
N LYS A 109 4.13 6.83 -3.35
CA LYS A 109 5.21 7.18 -4.27
C LYS A 109 4.65 8.02 -5.41
N ILE A 110 4.83 9.34 -5.31
CA ILE A 110 4.34 10.29 -6.31
C ILE A 110 5.48 10.62 -7.27
N GLY A 111 5.53 9.91 -8.40
CA GLY A 111 6.67 9.97 -9.30
C GLY A 111 7.91 9.42 -8.59
N ARG A 112 8.91 10.28 -8.33
CA ARG A 112 10.14 9.91 -7.60
C ARG A 112 10.11 10.26 -6.12
N LEU A 113 9.04 10.89 -5.65
CA LEU A 113 8.95 11.39 -4.29
C LEU A 113 8.27 10.35 -3.39
N HIS A 114 8.96 9.94 -2.34
CA HIS A 114 8.41 9.17 -1.22
C HIS A 114 7.76 10.14 -0.24
N ASN A 115 6.43 10.21 -0.24
CA ASN A 115 5.69 11.15 0.61
C ASN A 115 4.78 10.42 1.57
N TYR A 116 4.57 11.03 2.73
CA TYR A 116 3.47 10.66 3.61
C TYR A 116 2.76 11.88 4.16
N TYR A 117 1.53 11.67 4.62
CA TYR A 117 0.81 12.63 5.45
C TYR A 117 0.04 11.89 6.54
N LYS A 118 -0.24 12.61 7.62
CA LYS A 118 -1.02 12.13 8.76
C LYS A 118 -2.40 12.78 8.77
N GLU A 119 -3.36 12.06 9.30
CA GLU A 119 -4.69 12.57 9.61
C GLU A 119 -5.25 11.84 10.84
N ASP A 120 -6.28 12.44 11.44
CA ASP A 120 -6.97 11.85 12.58
C ASP A 120 -7.53 10.47 12.20
N ARG A 121 -7.35 9.48 13.08
CA ARG A 121 -7.89 8.13 12.85
C ARG A 121 -9.40 8.16 12.63
N ASN A 122 -10.10 9.07 13.29
CA ASN A 122 -11.56 9.20 13.25
C ASN A 122 -12.04 10.20 12.19
N GLU A 123 -11.23 10.51 11.18
CA GLU A 123 -11.60 11.41 10.08
C GLU A 123 -12.88 10.95 9.37
N ILE A 124 -13.05 9.64 9.15
CA ILE A 124 -14.26 9.08 8.52
C ILE A 124 -15.41 9.08 9.52
N LYS A 125 -16.49 9.77 9.19
CA LYS A 125 -17.73 9.81 9.97
C LYS A 125 -18.73 8.80 9.41
N TRP A 126 -18.80 7.63 10.04
CA TRP A 126 -19.69 6.56 9.64
C TRP A 126 -21.13 6.79 10.11
N ASP A 127 -22.08 6.65 9.18
CA ASP A 127 -23.50 6.52 9.48
C ASP A 127 -23.86 5.04 9.61
N ILE A 128 -23.92 4.55 10.85
CA ILE A 128 -24.18 3.15 11.18
C ILE A 128 -25.67 2.85 11.09
N LYS A 129 -26.04 1.89 10.23
CA LYS A 129 -27.42 1.49 9.99
C LYS A 129 -27.88 0.49 11.05
N ALA A 130 -29.14 0.56 11.46
CA ALA A 130 -29.68 -0.33 12.48
C ALA A 130 -29.87 -1.79 12.01
N SER A 131 -30.00 -2.00 10.70
CA SER A 131 -30.23 -3.33 10.13
C SER A 131 -28.98 -4.21 10.24
N LYS A 132 -29.19 -5.43 10.71
CA LYS A 132 -28.18 -6.50 10.67
C LYS A 132 -28.51 -7.45 9.53
N LEU A 133 -27.48 -7.93 8.86
CA LEU A 133 -27.57 -8.94 7.82
C LEU A 133 -26.52 -10.04 8.05
N LYS A 134 -26.63 -11.12 7.29
CA LYS A 134 -25.66 -12.24 7.34
C LYS A 134 -24.67 -12.11 6.20
N TRP A 135 -23.39 -12.25 6.53
CA TRP A 135 -22.30 -12.41 5.57
C TRP A 135 -21.52 -13.67 5.96
N TYR A 136 -21.67 -14.73 5.16
CA TYR A 136 -21.32 -16.09 5.55
C TYR A 136 -21.91 -16.44 6.94
N ASP A 137 -21.07 -16.85 7.89
CA ASP A 137 -21.49 -17.23 9.25
C ASP A 137 -21.55 -16.04 10.22
N TYR A 138 -21.20 -14.84 9.79
CA TYR A 138 -21.12 -13.65 10.64
C TYR A 138 -22.40 -12.80 10.56
N ASP A 139 -22.88 -12.36 11.73
CA ASP A 139 -23.77 -11.22 11.81
C ASP A 139 -22.98 -9.95 11.54
N VAL A 140 -23.38 -9.20 10.52
CA VAL A 140 -22.75 -7.94 10.15
C VAL A 140 -23.75 -6.79 10.23
N GLN A 141 -23.21 -5.61 10.47
CA GLN A 141 -23.93 -4.36 10.44
C GLN A 141 -23.35 -3.47 9.35
N GLU A 142 -24.22 -2.72 8.70
CA GLU A 142 -23.82 -1.79 7.64
C GLU A 142 -23.53 -0.41 8.19
N ALA A 143 -22.55 0.27 7.61
CA ALA A 143 -22.39 1.72 7.72
C ALA A 143 -22.04 2.34 6.37
N THR A 144 -22.32 3.63 6.23
CA THR A 144 -22.01 4.40 5.02
C THR A 144 -21.26 5.68 5.36
N ALA A 145 -20.40 6.18 4.48
CA ALA A 145 -19.75 7.47 4.63
C ALA A 145 -19.32 8.06 3.29
N THR A 146 -19.40 9.38 3.18
CA THR A 146 -18.71 10.14 2.13
C THR A 146 -17.28 10.42 2.58
N TYR A 147 -16.29 9.91 1.85
CA TYR A 147 -14.89 10.16 2.15
C TYR A 147 -14.03 10.11 0.89
N GLY A 148 -13.10 11.05 0.76
CA GLY A 148 -12.17 11.06 -0.36
C GLY A 148 -12.86 11.29 -1.71
N GLY A 149 -13.98 12.02 -1.75
CA GLY A 149 -14.79 12.20 -2.97
C GLY A 149 -15.45 10.91 -3.48
N ARG A 150 -15.69 9.93 -2.59
CA ARG A 150 -16.43 8.69 -2.87
C ARG A 150 -17.46 8.43 -1.78
N GLU A 151 -18.51 7.72 -2.17
CA GLU A 151 -19.49 7.15 -1.25
C GLU A 151 -19.09 5.70 -0.96
N TRP A 152 -18.85 5.41 0.32
CA TRP A 152 -18.44 4.09 0.79
C TRP A 152 -19.58 3.40 1.52
N THR A 153 -19.72 2.10 1.28
CA THR A 153 -20.51 1.19 2.13
C THR A 153 -19.57 0.18 2.77
N VAL A 154 -19.75 -0.08 4.06
CA VAL A 154 -18.96 -1.02 4.84
C VAL A 154 -19.86 -1.97 5.60
N TRP A 155 -19.46 -3.23 5.68
CA TRP A 155 -20.01 -4.23 6.57
C TRP A 155 -18.97 -4.58 7.63
N PHE A 156 -19.38 -4.54 8.90
CA PHE A 156 -18.53 -4.89 10.03
C PHE A 156 -19.22 -5.88 10.97
N THR A 157 -18.43 -6.68 11.69
CA THR A 157 -18.91 -7.69 12.64
C THR A 157 -18.21 -7.58 13.99
N GLN A 158 -18.91 -7.96 15.06
CA GLN A 158 -18.32 -8.18 16.38
C GLN A 158 -17.87 -9.64 16.59
N GLY A 159 -18.14 -10.53 15.63
CA GLY A 159 -17.74 -11.93 15.69
C GLY A 159 -16.24 -12.17 15.48
N ILE A 160 -15.51 -11.16 14.99
CA ILE A 160 -14.04 -11.15 14.89
C ILE A 160 -13.54 -10.03 15.80
N ALA A 161 -12.57 -10.34 16.66
CA ALA A 161 -12.03 -9.37 17.60
C ALA A 161 -11.24 -8.26 16.88
N GLY A 162 -11.41 -7.02 17.36
CA GLY A 162 -10.68 -5.85 16.90
C GLY A 162 -11.53 -4.88 16.08
N GLN A 163 -11.17 -3.59 16.14
CA GLN A 163 -11.73 -2.54 15.28
C GLN A 163 -10.76 -2.26 14.13
N VAL A 164 -10.64 -3.25 13.27
CA VAL A 164 -9.61 -3.33 12.23
C VAL A 164 -10.31 -3.38 10.88
N GLY A 165 -9.76 -2.68 9.90
CA GLY A 165 -10.26 -2.69 8.55
C GLY A 165 -9.17 -2.30 7.54
N PRO A 166 -9.42 -2.53 6.24
CA PRO A 166 -8.50 -2.15 5.20
C PRO A 166 -8.40 -0.63 5.07
N TYR A 167 -7.28 -0.16 4.54
CA TYR A 167 -7.00 1.26 4.30
C TYR A 167 -7.19 2.11 5.57
N LYS A 168 -8.09 3.08 5.54
CA LYS A 168 -8.43 3.99 6.66
C LYS A 168 -9.83 3.71 7.21
N PHE A 169 -10.45 2.61 6.79
CA PHE A 169 -11.82 2.23 7.16
C PHE A 169 -11.84 1.61 8.55
N ASN A 170 -11.53 2.43 9.54
CA ASN A 170 -11.54 2.10 10.96
C ASN A 170 -12.61 2.94 11.68
N ASN A 171 -12.57 2.95 13.01
CA ASN A 171 -13.55 3.65 13.86
C ASN A 171 -15.00 3.14 13.70
N LEU A 172 -15.15 1.83 13.48
CA LEU A 172 -16.41 1.11 13.52
C LEU A 172 -16.42 0.21 14.77
N PRO A 173 -17.59 -0.07 15.38
CA PRO A 173 -17.69 -0.92 16.57
C PRO A 173 -17.59 -2.42 16.22
N GLY A 174 -16.60 -2.80 15.42
CA GLY A 174 -16.31 -4.16 14.99
C GLY A 174 -15.25 -4.23 13.89
N PHE A 175 -14.94 -5.45 13.48
CA PHE A 175 -14.02 -5.77 12.40
C PHE A 175 -14.69 -5.59 11.04
N VAL A 176 -14.05 -4.88 10.12
CA VAL A 176 -14.57 -4.67 8.76
C VAL A 176 -14.39 -5.93 7.94
N VAL A 177 -15.49 -6.58 7.57
CA VAL A 177 -15.44 -7.77 6.70
C VAL A 177 -15.55 -7.42 5.23
N LYS A 178 -16.14 -6.28 4.89
CA LYS A 178 -16.29 -5.84 3.50
C LYS A 178 -16.43 -4.33 3.42
N VAL A 179 -15.80 -3.70 2.45
CA VAL A 179 -15.99 -2.28 2.13
C VAL A 179 -15.88 -2.08 0.63
N TRP A 180 -16.72 -1.22 0.06
CA TRP A 180 -16.70 -0.90 -1.37
C TRP A 180 -17.25 0.49 -1.62
N ASP A 181 -16.84 1.09 -2.73
CA ASP A 181 -17.43 2.33 -3.19
C ASP A 181 -18.66 2.06 -4.08
N THR A 182 -19.62 2.99 -4.08
CA THR A 182 -20.88 2.84 -4.82
C THR A 182 -20.68 2.75 -6.34
N GLU A 183 -19.55 3.22 -6.85
CA GLU A 183 -19.19 3.12 -8.27
C GLU A 183 -18.52 1.78 -8.64
N GLY A 184 -18.29 0.88 -7.68
CA GLY A 184 -17.72 -0.45 -7.93
C GLY A 184 -16.27 -0.43 -8.42
N GLN A 185 -15.51 0.61 -8.07
CA GLN A 185 -14.13 0.81 -8.49
C GLN A 185 -13.10 0.38 -7.46
N TYR A 186 -13.52 0.30 -6.20
CA TYR A 186 -12.75 -0.20 -5.08
C TYR A 186 -13.63 -1.11 -4.25
N SER A 187 -13.14 -2.31 -3.97
CA SER A 187 -13.68 -3.15 -2.91
C SER A 187 -12.59 -3.93 -2.21
N PHE A 188 -12.78 -4.15 -0.91
CA PHE A 188 -11.97 -5.02 -0.09
C PHE A 188 -12.90 -5.95 0.68
N GLU A 189 -12.74 -7.27 0.52
CA GLU A 189 -13.59 -8.28 1.15
C GLU A 189 -12.71 -9.30 1.89
N PHE A 190 -12.98 -9.50 3.18
CA PHE A 190 -12.21 -10.37 4.05
C PHE A 190 -12.22 -11.81 3.54
N LEU A 191 -11.05 -12.45 3.57
CA LEU A 191 -10.86 -13.83 3.13
C LEU A 191 -10.58 -14.75 4.31
N ASN A 192 -9.49 -14.48 5.03
CA ASN A 192 -9.05 -15.29 6.16
C ASN A 192 -8.03 -14.51 7.01
N SER A 193 -7.66 -15.09 8.14
CA SER A 193 -6.64 -14.54 9.03
C SER A 193 -5.65 -15.60 9.47
N GLN A 194 -4.41 -15.22 9.73
CA GLN A 194 -3.41 -16.10 10.32
C GLN A 194 -2.42 -15.35 11.20
N LYS A 195 -1.87 -16.05 12.19
CA LYS A 195 -0.71 -15.58 12.94
C LYS A 195 0.56 -15.90 12.16
N ILE A 196 1.41 -14.90 11.91
CA ILE A 196 2.59 -15.05 11.05
C ILE A 196 3.73 -14.13 11.49
N LYS A 197 4.98 -14.50 11.19
CA LYS A 197 6.15 -13.64 11.34
C LYS A 197 6.38 -12.80 10.09
N VAL A 198 6.61 -11.51 10.28
CA VAL A 198 6.74 -10.52 9.20
C VAL A 198 7.88 -9.54 9.49
N ILE A 199 8.43 -8.95 8.43
CA ILE A 199 9.27 -7.75 8.56
C ILE A 199 8.33 -6.55 8.71
N TRP A 200 8.37 -5.84 9.84
CA TRP A 200 7.45 -4.73 10.11
C TRP A 200 7.80 -3.45 9.35
N ASP A 201 9.08 -3.08 9.29
CA ASP A 201 9.54 -1.93 8.49
C ASP A 201 9.98 -2.38 7.08
N VAL A 202 9.08 -3.07 6.37
CA VAL A 202 9.38 -3.63 5.03
C VAL A 202 9.48 -2.55 3.95
N ASN A 203 8.82 -1.41 4.15
CA ASN A 203 8.77 -0.33 3.16
C ASN A 203 9.86 0.74 3.35
N GLU A 204 10.80 0.53 4.28
CA GLU A 204 11.83 1.51 4.65
C GLU A 204 11.20 2.88 4.95
N ILE A 205 10.27 2.92 5.92
CA ILE A 205 9.42 4.09 6.21
C ILE A 205 10.25 5.36 6.43
N GLY A 206 11.46 5.24 6.99
CA GLY A 206 12.41 6.35 7.19
C GLY A 206 12.87 7.06 5.91
N THR A 207 12.61 6.50 4.73
CA THR A 207 12.90 7.15 3.42
C THR A 207 11.82 8.10 2.95
N TYR A 208 10.65 8.11 3.60
CA TYR A 208 9.52 8.98 3.23
C TYR A 208 9.60 10.32 3.93
N THR A 209 9.17 11.37 3.24
CA THR A 209 9.13 12.75 3.76
C THR A 209 7.69 13.15 4.08
N GLU A 210 7.49 13.80 5.22
CA GLU A 210 6.19 14.32 5.63
C GLU A 210 5.77 15.51 4.76
N SER A 211 4.49 15.54 4.39
CA SER A 211 3.84 16.64 3.70
C SER A 211 2.40 16.79 4.22
N SER A 212 1.77 17.93 3.96
CA SER A 212 0.33 18.09 4.25
C SER A 212 -0.50 17.28 3.26
N LYS A 213 -1.67 16.78 3.69
CA LYS A 213 -2.65 16.10 2.82
C LYS A 213 -2.95 16.90 1.55
N GLU A 214 -3.18 18.21 1.66
CA GLU A 214 -3.44 19.10 0.52
C GLU A 214 -2.29 19.13 -0.50
N LYS A 215 -1.05 19.37 -0.04
CA LYS A 215 0.14 19.35 -0.91
C LYS A 215 0.34 17.98 -1.57
N THR A 216 0.11 16.89 -0.84
CA THR A 216 0.22 15.52 -1.38
C THR A 216 -0.81 15.29 -2.48
N LYS A 217 -2.08 15.65 -2.25
CA LYS A 217 -3.16 15.56 -3.26
C LYS A 217 -2.86 16.41 -4.49
N LYS A 218 -2.38 17.64 -4.29
CA LYS A 218 -1.93 18.51 -5.39
C LYS A 218 -0.78 17.87 -6.19
N ALA A 219 0.20 17.27 -5.52
CA ALA A 219 1.31 16.57 -6.17
C ALA A 219 0.82 15.33 -6.97
N MET A 220 -0.13 14.56 -6.42
CA MET A 220 -0.77 13.45 -7.13
C MET A 220 -1.48 13.92 -8.40
N SER A 221 -2.26 15.00 -8.31
CA SER A 221 -2.97 15.59 -9.45
C SER A 221 -2.01 16.09 -10.53
N ILE A 222 -0.94 16.79 -10.15
CA ILE A 222 0.11 17.22 -11.09
C ILE A 222 0.77 16.01 -11.74
N ASN A 223 1.14 14.98 -10.96
CA ASN A 223 1.76 13.77 -11.47
C ASN A 223 0.83 12.98 -12.42
N ALA A 224 -0.47 12.95 -12.14
CA ALA A 224 -1.44 12.29 -13.01
C ALA A 224 -1.54 12.99 -14.37
N ASN A 225 -1.39 14.31 -14.42
CA ASN A 225 -1.43 15.06 -15.67
C ASN A 225 -0.15 14.94 -16.54
N LYS A 226 0.92 14.36 -15.99
CA LYS A 226 2.14 14.03 -16.75
C LYS A 226 1.95 12.83 -17.67
N THR A 227 2.85 12.68 -18.64
CA THR A 227 2.97 11.46 -19.46
C THR A 227 4.02 10.53 -18.86
N TYR A 228 3.98 9.24 -19.22
CA TYR A 228 5.07 8.33 -18.85
C TYR A 228 6.41 8.77 -19.50
N LEU A 229 6.35 9.32 -20.71
CA LEU A 229 7.51 9.88 -21.41
C LEU A 229 8.20 10.98 -20.59
N SER A 230 7.44 11.93 -20.04
CA SER A 230 8.01 13.04 -19.26
C SER A 230 8.77 12.58 -18.00
N ASP A 231 8.40 11.42 -17.42
CA ASP A 231 9.14 10.85 -16.29
C ASP A 231 10.46 10.20 -16.74
N LEU A 232 10.46 9.56 -17.92
CA LEU A 232 11.63 8.93 -18.53
C LEU A 232 12.64 9.97 -19.03
N GLU A 233 12.18 11.07 -19.62
CA GLU A 233 13.06 12.17 -20.01
C GLU A 233 13.81 12.75 -18.79
N GLY A 234 13.11 12.86 -17.65
CA GLY A 234 13.74 13.30 -16.40
C GLY A 234 14.79 12.34 -15.84
N THR A 235 14.92 11.09 -16.34
CA THR A 235 16.00 10.15 -15.90
C THR A 235 17.23 10.25 -16.79
N GLY A 236 17.17 11.03 -17.88
CA GLY A 236 18.21 11.05 -18.91
C GLY A 236 18.15 9.85 -19.87
N ILE A 237 17.13 8.99 -19.77
CA ILE A 237 16.91 7.90 -20.74
C ILE A 237 16.37 8.50 -22.04
N THR A 238 17.05 8.20 -23.16
CA THR A 238 16.58 8.55 -24.51
C THR A 238 15.87 7.34 -25.11
N ILE A 239 14.71 7.56 -25.72
CA ILE A 239 13.89 6.52 -26.34
C ILE A 239 13.69 6.87 -27.81
N ASP A 240 13.63 5.84 -28.66
CA ASP A 240 13.33 5.99 -30.08
C ASP A 240 11.90 6.50 -30.33
N GLU A 241 11.59 6.86 -31.58
CA GLU A 241 10.29 7.42 -31.95
C GLU A 241 9.13 6.49 -31.57
N LYS A 242 9.29 5.17 -31.76
CA LYS A 242 8.29 4.17 -31.38
C LYS A 242 8.04 4.16 -29.87
N GLY A 243 9.10 4.21 -29.08
CA GLY A 243 9.00 4.30 -27.63
C GLY A 243 8.37 5.62 -27.17
N GLN A 244 8.72 6.74 -27.81
CA GLN A 244 8.08 8.03 -27.52
C GLN A 244 6.57 7.98 -27.74
N GLU A 245 6.12 7.41 -28.87
CA GLU A 245 4.68 7.23 -29.15
C GLU A 245 3.99 6.37 -28.09
N LEU A 246 4.62 5.26 -27.68
CA LEU A 246 4.08 4.35 -26.68
C LEU A 246 3.95 5.00 -25.29
N PHE A 247 4.93 5.82 -24.88
CA PHE A 247 5.00 6.43 -23.54
C PHE A 247 4.41 7.84 -23.47
N ASN A 248 4.06 8.46 -24.60
CA ASN A 248 3.40 9.77 -24.63
C ASN A 248 1.90 9.69 -24.29
N LYS A 249 1.56 8.95 -23.23
CA LYS A 249 0.19 8.76 -22.74
C LYS A 249 0.07 9.41 -21.36
N LYS A 250 -0.96 10.25 -21.16
CA LYS A 250 -1.22 10.89 -19.86
C LYS A 250 -1.59 9.84 -18.82
N LYS A 251 -0.98 9.91 -17.64
CA LYS A 251 -1.22 8.95 -16.56
C LYS A 251 -2.64 9.05 -16.01
N VAL A 252 -3.29 10.22 -16.07
CA VAL A 252 -4.65 10.47 -15.57
C VAL A 252 -5.69 9.54 -16.19
N ASN A 253 -5.46 9.08 -17.43
CA ASN A 253 -6.32 8.13 -18.11
C ASN A 253 -6.29 6.73 -17.46
N TYR A 254 -5.26 6.46 -16.65
CA TYR A 254 -4.99 5.17 -16.02
C TYR A 254 -5.07 5.24 -14.49
N ILE A 255 -4.73 6.39 -13.90
CA ILE A 255 -4.75 6.55 -12.45
C ILE A 255 -6.20 6.69 -11.95
N ASN A 256 -6.63 5.71 -11.17
CA ASN A 256 -7.74 5.85 -10.26
C ASN A 256 -7.18 6.04 -8.85
N PRO A 257 -7.23 7.24 -8.27
CA PRO A 257 -6.83 7.43 -6.89
C PRO A 257 -7.99 7.00 -5.97
N ILE A 258 -7.67 6.40 -4.83
CA ILE A 258 -8.69 6.03 -3.84
C ILE A 258 -9.39 7.27 -3.27
N GLU A 259 -8.67 8.38 -3.10
CA GLU A 259 -9.21 9.72 -2.80
C GLU A 259 -9.18 10.62 -4.05
N ARG A 260 -10.32 11.24 -4.39
CA ARG A 260 -10.53 12.03 -5.60
C ARG A 260 -10.83 13.50 -5.36
N ASP A 261 -11.05 13.86 -4.12
CA ASP A 261 -11.27 15.22 -3.64
C ASP A 261 -9.92 15.97 -3.62
N TYR A 262 -9.43 16.32 -4.81
CA TYR A 262 -8.29 17.19 -5.06
C TYR A 262 -8.71 18.51 -5.69
#